data_AF-A0A7K8XKH8-F1
#
_entry.id   AF-A0A7K8XKH8-F1
#
_cell.length_a   1.000
_cell.length_b   1.000
_cell.length_c   1.000
_cell.angle_alpha   90.00
_cell.angle_beta   90.00
_cell.angle_gamma   90.00
#
_symmetry.space_group_name_H-M   'P 1'
#
loop_
_entity.id
_entity.type
_entity.pdbx_description
1 polymer ?
#
loop_
_entity_poly.entity_id
_entity_poly.type
_entity_poly.pdbx_seq_one_letter_code
_entity_poly.pdbx_strand_id
1 'polypeptide(L)'
;CKILRCNSEYLAATLGLRGPGGAICSALRSYAHCTRGAARTCRGDLAYHSAVHGIEDLMIQHNCSKEGPTTTPRPRAPARQRLQAGDVCDYERSFVSRHGRAPSYQHCAAFGDPHIRTFHDDFHTCRVEGSWPLLDNDYLFVQATSSPVAKGSNATVTTKLTIIFKSMKECIDQKVYQAELGNLPAAFQDGSATGGTRPGGSSLLIREQVPGQHVEICASYIGTTIAVRQAGRQLSFAIRAAQEVAEAFGPEQDLQLCVGGCPRGQRLSRGQRGHGRRLAEAAEALCREMLPVEDLYFQCCVFDVQTSGDASLALAARGALEDARRFLPSARRLHLFQ
;
A
#
# COMPACT_ATOMS: atom_id res chain seq x y z
N CYS A 1 -30.02 -14.92 -0.87
CA CYS A 1 -30.02 -15.89 0.24
C CYS A 1 -29.19 -15.37 1.42
N LYS A 2 -29.62 -15.54 2.68
CA LYS A 2 -28.88 -15.12 3.89
C LYS A 2 -28.44 -16.32 4.76
N ILE A 3 -28.27 -17.50 4.18
CA ILE A 3 -27.96 -18.74 4.93
C ILE A 3 -26.66 -18.64 5.73
N LEU A 4 -25.60 -18.05 5.16
CA LEU A 4 -24.31 -17.90 5.83
C LEU A 4 -24.40 -17.14 7.16
N ARG A 5 -25.37 -16.23 7.29
CA ARG A 5 -25.64 -15.51 8.54
C ARG A 5 -26.27 -16.43 9.59
N CYS A 6 -27.23 -17.27 9.20
CA CYS A 6 -27.81 -18.25 10.11
C CYS A 6 -26.75 -19.25 10.60
N ASN A 7 -25.86 -19.69 9.71
CA ASN A 7 -24.77 -20.61 10.04
C ASN A 7 -23.78 -19.98 11.03
N SER A 8 -23.38 -18.73 10.80
CA SER A 8 -22.46 -18.02 11.70
C SER A 8 -23.07 -17.73 13.06
N GLU A 9 -24.34 -17.36 13.13
CA GLU A 9 -25.07 -17.17 14.39
C GLU A 9 -25.18 -18.49 15.19
N TYR A 10 -25.42 -19.62 14.52
CA TYR A 10 -25.44 -20.95 15.15
C TYR A 10 -24.04 -21.38 15.66
N LEU A 11 -23.00 -21.22 14.85
CA LEU A 11 -21.62 -21.53 15.26
C LEU A 11 -21.20 -20.67 16.46
N ALA A 12 -21.52 -19.37 16.44
CA ALA A 12 -21.26 -18.46 17.57
C ALA A 12 -22.02 -18.86 18.85
N ALA A 13 -23.25 -19.38 18.72
CA ALA A 13 -24.04 -19.84 19.86
C ALA A 13 -23.55 -21.18 20.44
N THR A 14 -22.77 -21.94 19.68
CA THR A 14 -22.30 -23.28 20.05
C THR A 14 -20.80 -23.33 20.38
N LEU A 15 -20.03 -22.31 19.96
CA LEU A 15 -18.63 -22.11 20.33
C LEU A 15 -18.47 -22.00 21.86
N GLY A 16 -17.91 -23.05 22.47
CA GLY A 16 -17.59 -23.10 23.90
C GLY A 16 -18.61 -23.80 24.79
N LEU A 17 -19.68 -24.40 24.23
CA LEU A 17 -20.61 -25.21 25.02
C LEU A 17 -19.97 -26.55 25.43
N ARG A 18 -19.38 -26.60 26.63
CA ARG A 18 -19.09 -27.84 27.38
C ARG A 18 -20.04 -27.91 28.59
N GLY A 19 -21.32 -28.22 28.35
CA GLY A 19 -22.38 -28.18 29.38
C GLY A 19 -23.79 -28.44 28.79
N PRO A 20 -24.84 -28.56 29.63
CA PRO A 20 -25.98 -29.47 29.46
C PRO A 20 -26.79 -29.28 28.17
N GLY A 21 -27.37 -30.39 27.66
CA GLY A 21 -28.04 -30.48 26.36
C GLY A 21 -29.12 -29.44 26.05
N GLY A 22 -29.67 -28.76 27.07
CA GLY A 22 -30.64 -27.67 26.90
C GLY A 22 -30.12 -26.45 26.14
N ALA A 23 -28.83 -26.10 26.27
CA ALA A 23 -28.24 -24.95 25.57
C ALA A 23 -28.07 -25.22 24.06
N ILE A 24 -27.68 -26.45 23.71
CA ILE A 24 -27.57 -26.92 22.33
C ILE A 24 -28.95 -26.94 21.66
N CYS A 25 -29.98 -27.46 22.35
CA CYS A 25 -31.34 -27.46 21.82
C CYS A 25 -31.91 -26.04 21.63
N SER A 26 -31.56 -25.09 22.48
CA SER A 26 -31.94 -23.68 22.31
C SER A 26 -31.28 -23.06 21.06
N ALA A 27 -29.99 -23.35 20.83
CA ALA A 27 -29.27 -22.89 19.65
C ALA A 27 -29.82 -23.52 18.35
N LEU A 28 -30.10 -24.82 18.35
CA LEU A 28 -30.67 -25.53 17.20
C LEU A 28 -32.09 -25.03 16.85
N ARG A 29 -32.94 -24.79 17.84
CA ARG A 29 -34.28 -24.18 17.62
C ARG A 29 -34.17 -22.77 17.00
N SER A 30 -33.18 -22.00 17.41
CA SER A 30 -32.93 -20.65 16.87
C SER A 30 -32.39 -20.71 15.44
N TYR A 31 -31.51 -21.67 15.16
CA TYR A 31 -31.00 -21.94 13.82
C TYR A 31 -32.13 -22.37 12.87
N ALA A 32 -33.02 -23.28 13.30
CA ALA A 32 -34.21 -23.70 12.58
C ALA A 32 -35.16 -22.53 12.26
N HIS A 33 -35.33 -21.60 13.20
CA HIS A 33 -36.16 -20.41 12.99
C HIS A 33 -35.52 -19.46 11.96
N CYS A 34 -34.20 -19.26 12.02
CA CYS A 34 -33.47 -18.42 11.07
C CYS A 34 -33.55 -18.97 9.64
N THR A 35 -33.32 -20.28 9.47
CA THR A 35 -33.39 -20.93 8.14
C THR A 35 -34.80 -20.85 7.55
N ARG A 36 -35.85 -21.13 8.33
CA ARG A 36 -37.25 -20.95 7.88
C ARG A 36 -37.54 -19.53 7.39
N GLY A 37 -37.02 -18.51 8.08
CA GLY A 37 -37.15 -17.11 7.65
C GLY A 37 -36.41 -16.79 6.33
N ALA A 38 -35.35 -17.53 6.01
CA ALA A 38 -34.55 -17.36 4.80
C ALA A 38 -35.09 -18.13 3.58
N ALA A 39 -36.01 -19.09 3.78
CA ALA A 39 -36.49 -20.06 2.79
C ALA A 39 -36.89 -19.46 1.44
N ARG A 40 -37.63 -18.34 1.43
CA ARG A 40 -38.07 -17.68 0.19
C ARG A 40 -36.89 -17.19 -0.67
N THR A 41 -35.83 -16.70 -0.04
CA THR A 41 -34.66 -16.12 -0.72
C THR A 41 -33.53 -17.12 -0.99
N CYS A 42 -33.72 -18.38 -0.60
CA CYS A 42 -32.70 -19.44 -0.62
C CYS A 42 -33.15 -20.71 -1.37
N ARG A 43 -34.21 -20.64 -2.20
CA ARG A 43 -34.81 -21.82 -2.86
C ARG A 43 -33.82 -22.66 -3.68
N GLY A 44 -32.83 -22.04 -4.32
CA GLY A 44 -31.81 -22.71 -5.15
C GLY A 44 -30.42 -22.78 -4.51
N ASP A 45 -30.31 -22.53 -3.20
CA ASP A 45 -29.02 -22.50 -2.50
C ASP A 45 -28.74 -23.87 -1.86
N LEU A 46 -27.67 -24.54 -2.29
CA LEU A 46 -27.31 -25.87 -1.80
C LEU A 46 -26.97 -25.84 -0.30
N ALA A 47 -26.27 -24.80 0.18
CA ALA A 47 -25.90 -24.68 1.58
C ALA A 47 -27.12 -24.48 2.48
N TYR A 48 -28.18 -23.84 1.97
CA TYR A 48 -29.47 -23.77 2.66
C TYR A 48 -30.10 -25.15 2.85
N HIS A 49 -30.20 -25.96 1.79
CA HIS A 49 -30.81 -27.29 1.89
C HIS A 49 -29.98 -28.22 2.77
N SER A 50 -28.64 -28.18 2.65
CA SER A 50 -27.74 -28.91 3.55
C SER A 50 -27.90 -28.49 5.02
N ALA A 51 -28.06 -27.19 5.28
CA ALA A 51 -28.29 -26.67 6.63
C ALA A 51 -29.64 -27.12 7.20
N VAL A 52 -30.72 -27.10 6.41
CA VAL A 52 -32.05 -27.54 6.86
C VAL A 52 -32.02 -29.01 7.27
N HIS A 53 -31.43 -29.89 6.45
CA HIS A 53 -31.27 -31.30 6.79
C HIS A 53 -30.37 -31.50 8.01
N GLY A 54 -29.22 -30.82 8.06
CA GLY A 54 -28.30 -30.92 9.20
C GLY A 54 -28.92 -30.46 10.53
N ILE A 55 -29.84 -29.47 10.51
CA ILE A 55 -30.58 -29.05 11.71
C ILE A 55 -31.48 -30.18 12.21
N GLU A 56 -32.19 -30.88 11.32
CA GLU A 56 -33.07 -31.98 11.70
C GLU A 56 -32.29 -33.14 12.32
N ASP A 57 -31.16 -33.51 11.72
CA ASP A 57 -30.26 -34.55 12.23
C ASP A 57 -29.71 -34.18 13.62
N LEU A 58 -29.23 -32.95 13.80
CA LEU A 58 -28.70 -32.48 15.07
C LEU A 58 -29.77 -32.40 16.17
N MET A 59 -31.01 -32.04 15.81
CA MET A 59 -32.13 -32.05 16.76
C MET A 59 -32.46 -33.46 17.25
N ILE A 60 -32.35 -34.47 16.37
CA ILE A 60 -32.53 -35.89 16.73
C ILE A 60 -31.36 -36.37 17.59
N GLN A 61 -30.11 -36.10 17.18
CA GLN A 61 -28.90 -36.53 17.91
C GLN A 61 -28.85 -36.02 19.35
N HIS A 62 -29.36 -34.81 19.59
CA HIS A 62 -29.38 -34.19 20.91
C HIS A 62 -30.72 -34.33 21.66
N ASN A 63 -31.65 -35.17 21.17
CA ASN A 63 -32.99 -35.36 21.75
C ASN A 63 -33.73 -34.04 22.04
N CYS A 64 -33.65 -33.10 21.11
CA CYS A 64 -34.23 -31.77 21.25
C CYS A 64 -35.70 -31.72 20.85
N SER A 65 -36.56 -31.18 21.71
CA SER A 65 -37.92 -30.80 21.30
C SER A 65 -37.88 -29.66 20.28
N LYS A 66 -38.79 -29.69 19.30
CA LYS A 66 -39.01 -28.59 18.34
C LYS A 66 -39.62 -27.35 18.99
N GLU A 67 -40.24 -27.52 20.16
CA GLU A 67 -40.84 -26.44 20.94
C GLU A 67 -39.98 -26.14 22.18
N GLY A 68 -39.86 -24.86 22.54
CA GLY A 68 -39.10 -24.41 23.71
C GLY A 68 -38.37 -23.08 23.52
N PRO A 69 -37.59 -22.63 24.51
CA PRO A 69 -36.96 -21.30 24.53
C PRO A 69 -35.80 -21.16 23.53
N THR A 70 -35.95 -20.35 22.49
CA THR A 70 -34.84 -19.99 21.57
C THR A 70 -33.78 -19.16 22.31
N THR A 71 -32.55 -19.12 21.78
CA THR A 71 -31.52 -18.26 22.34
C THR A 71 -32.01 -16.83 22.22
N THR A 72 -32.01 -16.09 23.34
CA THR A 72 -32.38 -14.68 23.34
C THR A 72 -31.51 -13.97 22.31
N PRO A 73 -32.08 -13.21 21.36
CA PRO A 73 -31.27 -12.39 20.47
C PRO A 73 -30.38 -11.54 21.37
N ARG A 74 -29.06 -11.66 21.22
CA ARG A 74 -28.14 -10.74 21.88
C ARG A 74 -28.72 -9.34 21.64
N PRO A 75 -28.99 -8.52 22.69
CA PRO A 75 -29.37 -7.14 22.45
C PRO A 75 -28.32 -6.60 21.49
N ARG A 76 -28.77 -6.05 20.35
CA ARG A 76 -27.87 -5.36 19.43
C ARG A 76 -27.01 -4.49 20.33
N ALA A 77 -25.70 -4.73 20.34
CA ALA A 77 -24.79 -3.86 21.05
C ALA A 77 -25.25 -2.43 20.73
N PRO A 78 -25.46 -1.55 21.74
CA PRO A 78 -25.93 -0.20 21.49
C PRO A 78 -25.09 0.30 20.34
N ALA A 79 -25.75 0.69 19.23
CA ALA A 79 -25.09 0.90 17.97
C ALA A 79 -23.77 1.61 18.27
N ARG A 80 -22.65 0.87 18.23
CA ARG A 80 -21.33 1.50 18.19
C ARG A 80 -21.54 2.44 17.04
N GLN A 81 -21.54 3.75 17.33
CA GLN A 81 -21.80 4.79 16.35
C GLN A 81 -21.20 4.27 15.08
N ARG A 82 -22.03 3.92 14.09
CA ARG A 82 -21.52 3.35 12.84
C ARG A 82 -20.55 4.42 12.41
N LEU A 83 -19.25 4.17 12.58
CA LEU A 83 -18.18 4.97 12.03
C LEU A 83 -18.69 5.18 10.61
N GLN A 84 -18.95 6.44 10.25
CA GLN A 84 -19.50 6.69 8.94
C GLN A 84 -18.56 6.00 7.95
N ALA A 85 -19.03 5.51 6.81
CA ALA A 85 -18.13 4.77 5.91
C ALA A 85 -16.85 5.57 5.57
N GLY A 86 -16.91 6.91 5.63
CA GLY A 86 -15.74 7.79 5.57
C GLY A 86 -14.75 7.68 6.74
N ASP A 87 -15.20 7.40 7.98
CA ASP A 87 -14.33 7.18 9.14
C ASP A 87 -13.59 5.84 9.08
N VAL A 88 -14.16 4.84 8.42
CA VAL A 88 -13.53 3.51 8.22
C VAL A 88 -12.38 3.61 7.22
N CYS A 89 -12.52 4.50 6.23
CA CYS A 89 -11.53 4.74 5.17
C CYS A 89 -10.61 5.92 5.47
N ASP A 90 -10.53 6.33 6.74
CA ASP A 90 -9.54 7.28 7.26
C ASP A 90 -8.61 6.51 8.19
N TYR A 91 -7.42 6.19 7.67
CA TYR A 91 -6.42 5.40 8.39
C TYR A 91 -5.99 6.04 9.70
N GLU A 92 -5.70 7.35 9.68
CA GLU A 92 -5.19 8.06 10.86
C GLU A 92 -6.25 8.08 11.97
N ARG A 93 -7.49 8.42 11.63
CA ARG A 93 -8.61 8.41 12.57
C ARG A 93 -8.88 7.02 13.13
N SER A 94 -8.90 6.00 12.26
CA SER A 94 -9.09 4.60 12.66
C SER A 94 -7.97 4.10 13.56
N PHE A 95 -6.72 4.45 13.27
CA PHE A 95 -5.56 4.08 14.07
C PHE A 95 -5.59 4.73 15.45
N VAL A 96 -5.84 6.04 15.52
CA VAL A 96 -5.96 6.77 16.81
C VAL A 96 -7.10 6.20 17.65
N SER A 97 -8.25 5.90 17.04
CA SER A 97 -9.39 5.31 17.75
C SER A 97 -9.09 3.91 18.30
N ARG A 98 -8.23 3.13 17.65
CA ARG A 98 -7.89 1.75 18.06
C ARG A 98 -6.72 1.70 19.06
N HIS A 99 -5.73 2.57 18.90
CA HIS A 99 -4.45 2.49 19.63
C HIS A 99 -4.21 3.65 20.59
N GLY A 100 -5.03 4.70 20.58
CA GLY A 100 -4.88 5.87 21.47
C GLY A 100 -3.64 6.71 21.22
N ARG A 101 -2.97 6.53 20.07
CA ARG A 101 -1.75 7.25 19.67
C ARG A 101 -1.72 7.46 18.15
N ALA A 102 -0.89 8.40 17.70
CA ALA A 102 -0.65 8.61 16.27
C ALA A 102 0.14 7.44 15.65
N PRO A 103 -0.10 7.09 14.38
CA PRO A 103 0.67 6.07 13.67
C PRO A 103 2.08 6.54 13.35
N SER A 104 3.00 5.58 13.23
CA SER A 104 4.35 5.77 12.70
C SER A 104 4.37 5.64 11.17
N TYR A 105 5.27 6.37 10.54
CA TYR A 105 5.44 6.37 9.08
C TYR A 105 6.88 6.07 8.70
N GLN A 106 7.02 5.43 7.55
CA GLN A 106 8.29 5.13 6.90
C GLN A 106 8.32 5.78 5.52
N HIS A 107 9.53 6.06 5.02
CA HIS A 107 9.75 6.70 3.74
C HIS A 107 10.70 5.88 2.87
N CYS A 108 10.32 5.66 1.62
CA CYS A 108 11.17 5.09 0.58
C CYS A 108 11.20 6.05 -0.63
N ALA A 109 12.31 6.04 -1.38
CA ALA A 109 12.41 6.78 -2.63
C ALA A 109 13.27 6.04 -3.68
N ALA A 110 12.97 6.29 -4.95
CA ALA A 110 13.75 5.89 -6.11
C ALA A 110 13.90 7.09 -7.06
N PHE A 111 15.12 7.52 -7.36
CA PHE A 111 15.41 8.71 -8.16
C PHE A 111 16.81 8.61 -8.79
N GLY A 112 17.10 9.37 -9.83
CA GLY A 112 18.44 9.35 -10.45
C GLY A 112 18.75 8.05 -11.17
N ASP A 113 20.02 7.65 -11.16
CA ASP A 113 20.48 6.31 -11.54
C ASP A 113 20.21 5.32 -10.40
N PRO A 114 19.08 4.60 -10.48
CA PRO A 114 18.06 4.62 -9.46
C PRO A 114 18.69 4.42 -8.09
N HIS A 115 18.81 5.56 -7.40
CA HIS A 115 19.19 5.64 -6.02
C HIS A 115 17.98 5.27 -5.18
N ILE A 116 18.10 4.16 -4.47
CA ILE A 116 17.05 3.64 -3.61
C ILE A 116 17.35 4.04 -2.17
N ARG A 117 16.47 4.82 -1.57
CA ARG A 117 16.33 4.96 -0.12
C ARG A 117 15.30 3.94 0.35
N THR A 118 15.69 2.96 1.15
CA THR A 118 14.76 1.97 1.72
C THR A 118 13.96 2.58 2.87
N PHE A 119 12.89 1.91 3.30
CA PHE A 119 12.15 2.24 4.50
C PHE A 119 13.00 2.22 5.79
N HIS A 120 14.14 1.52 5.74
CA HIS A 120 15.12 1.41 6.82
C HIS A 120 16.24 2.47 6.72
N ASP A 121 16.13 3.42 5.78
CA ASP A 121 17.12 4.46 5.47
C ASP A 121 18.45 3.95 4.88
N ASP A 122 18.48 2.72 4.35
CA ASP A 122 19.62 2.29 3.55
C ASP A 122 19.59 2.99 2.20
N PHE A 123 20.77 3.40 1.72
CA PHE A 123 20.94 4.01 0.41
C PHE A 123 21.73 3.09 -0.51
N HIS A 124 21.15 2.77 -1.66
CA HIS A 124 21.80 1.98 -2.70
C HIS A 124 21.78 2.74 -4.03
N THR A 125 22.84 2.60 -4.81
CA THR A 125 22.87 3.01 -6.23
C THR A 125 22.79 1.75 -7.06
N CYS A 126 21.87 1.72 -8.03
CA CYS A 126 21.41 0.47 -8.60
C CYS A 126 21.34 0.54 -10.11
N ARG A 127 21.80 -0.53 -10.78
CA ARG A 127 21.57 -0.68 -12.22
C ARG A 127 20.10 -0.99 -12.52
N VAL A 128 19.57 -2.08 -11.92
CA VAL A 128 18.14 -2.50 -12.01
C VAL A 128 17.47 -2.20 -13.36
N GLU A 129 18.12 -2.61 -14.45
CA GLU A 129 17.61 -2.44 -15.81
C GLU A 129 16.34 -3.30 -16.01
N GLY A 130 15.37 -2.78 -16.75
CA GLY A 130 14.09 -3.44 -16.97
C GLY A 130 13.09 -3.12 -15.86
N SER A 131 12.14 -4.02 -15.61
CA SER A 131 11.05 -3.79 -14.66
C SER A 131 11.34 -4.44 -13.31
N TRP A 132 11.31 -3.65 -12.25
CA TRP A 132 11.60 -4.08 -10.88
C TRP A 132 10.51 -3.61 -9.90
N PRO A 133 10.11 -4.46 -8.94
CA PRO A 133 9.17 -4.08 -7.89
C PRO A 133 9.85 -3.16 -6.87
N LEU A 134 9.38 -1.91 -6.79
CA LEU A 134 9.73 -1.03 -5.67
C LEU A 134 9.03 -1.49 -4.39
N LEU A 135 7.76 -1.89 -4.50
CA LEU A 135 6.91 -2.35 -3.40
C LEU A 135 5.93 -3.40 -3.90
N ASP A 136 5.74 -4.47 -3.15
CA ASP A 136 4.68 -5.46 -3.35
C ASP A 136 4.22 -5.98 -1.99
N ASN A 137 3.11 -5.43 -1.52
CA ASN A 137 2.53 -5.75 -0.20
C ASN A 137 1.02 -5.96 -0.33
N ASP A 138 0.31 -6.24 0.76
CA ASP A 138 -1.13 -6.57 0.75
C ASP A 138 -2.02 -5.45 0.18
N TYR A 139 -1.52 -4.21 0.08
CA TYR A 139 -2.28 -3.02 -0.28
C TYR A 139 -1.88 -2.42 -1.64
N LEU A 140 -0.62 -2.53 -2.01
CA LEU A 140 0.01 -1.78 -3.10
C LEU A 140 0.98 -2.67 -3.87
N PHE A 141 1.04 -2.45 -5.18
CA PHE A 141 2.13 -2.92 -6.03
C PHE A 141 2.70 -1.73 -6.80
N VAL A 142 4.00 -1.51 -6.69
CA VAL A 142 4.72 -0.44 -7.39
C VAL A 142 5.83 -1.05 -8.21
N GLN A 143 5.78 -0.84 -9.51
CA GLN A 143 6.80 -1.29 -10.45
C GLN A 143 7.46 -0.08 -11.12
N ALA A 144 8.79 -0.07 -11.12
CA ALA A 144 9.58 0.88 -11.88
C ALA A 144 10.22 0.16 -13.07
N THR A 145 10.16 0.78 -14.25
CA THR A 145 10.92 0.34 -15.42
C THR A 145 12.06 1.32 -15.65
N SER A 146 13.30 0.81 -15.66
CA SER A 146 14.50 1.60 -15.93
C SER A 146 15.18 1.18 -17.23
N SER A 147 15.75 2.15 -17.94
CA SER A 147 16.53 1.93 -19.17
C SER A 147 17.88 2.62 -19.10
N PRO A 148 18.94 2.09 -19.75
CA PRO A 148 20.26 2.71 -19.76
C PRO A 148 20.22 4.15 -20.28
N VAL A 149 20.99 5.05 -19.65
CA VAL A 149 21.09 6.46 -20.09
C VAL A 149 21.72 6.59 -21.49
N ALA A 150 22.61 5.65 -21.83
CA ALA A 150 23.24 5.51 -23.12
C ALA A 150 23.55 4.04 -23.41
N LYS A 151 23.74 3.69 -24.68
CA LYS A 151 24.03 2.31 -25.09
C LYS A 151 25.33 1.82 -24.44
N GLY A 152 25.26 0.73 -23.68
CA GLY A 152 26.40 0.16 -22.95
C GLY A 152 26.75 0.85 -21.64
N SER A 153 25.98 1.86 -21.21
CA SER A 153 26.12 2.47 -19.89
C SER A 153 25.59 1.52 -18.81
N ASN A 154 26.27 1.49 -17.66
CA ASN A 154 25.75 0.82 -16.46
C ASN A 154 24.74 1.70 -15.71
N ALA A 155 24.73 3.00 -15.98
CA ALA A 155 23.75 3.91 -15.41
C ALA A 155 22.44 3.83 -16.20
N THR A 156 21.34 3.79 -15.47
CA THR A 156 19.98 3.74 -15.98
C THR A 156 19.18 4.92 -15.45
N VAL A 157 17.98 5.12 -15.97
CA VAL A 157 17.00 6.07 -15.44
C VAL A 157 15.64 5.40 -15.44
N THR A 158 14.81 5.71 -14.45
CA THR A 158 13.43 5.25 -14.43
C THR A 158 12.62 6.02 -15.48
N THR A 159 12.01 5.30 -16.41
CA THR A 159 11.27 5.87 -17.55
C THR A 159 9.78 5.61 -17.49
N LYS A 160 9.36 4.62 -16.68
CA LYS A 160 7.96 4.31 -16.43
C LYS A 160 7.75 3.89 -14.99
N LEU A 161 6.64 4.34 -14.41
CA LEU A 161 6.16 3.91 -13.10
C LEU A 161 4.73 3.38 -13.25
N THR A 162 4.47 2.21 -12.66
CA THR A 162 3.14 1.62 -12.57
C THR A 162 2.82 1.38 -11.09
N ILE A 163 1.74 1.97 -10.60
CA ILE A 163 1.27 1.85 -9.23
C ILE A 163 -0.13 1.24 -9.25
N ILE A 164 -0.31 0.12 -8.58
CA ILE A 164 -1.58 -0.57 -8.43
C ILE A 164 -2.03 -0.46 -6.98
N PHE A 165 -3.15 0.21 -6.77
CA PHE A 165 -3.87 0.23 -5.49
C PHE A 165 -4.82 -0.97 -5.47
N LYS A 166 -4.52 -1.97 -4.62
CA LYS A 166 -5.33 -3.18 -4.49
C LYS A 166 -6.70 -2.82 -3.89
N SER A 167 -7.77 -3.44 -4.37
CA SER A 167 -9.14 -3.13 -3.94
C SER A 167 -9.31 -3.35 -2.44
N MET A 168 -9.85 -2.37 -1.73
CA MET A 168 -10.24 -2.50 -0.32
C MET A 168 -11.75 -2.39 -0.17
N LYS A 169 -12.34 -3.38 0.50
CA LYS A 169 -13.79 -3.42 0.73
C LYS A 169 -14.24 -2.12 1.41
N GLU A 170 -15.36 -1.56 0.96
CA GLU A 170 -15.98 -0.32 1.48
C GLU A 170 -15.22 0.98 1.16
N CYS A 171 -13.91 0.92 0.87
CA CYS A 171 -13.10 2.10 0.55
C CYS A 171 -12.95 2.35 -0.95
N ILE A 172 -12.21 1.51 -1.67
CA ILE A 172 -11.87 1.76 -3.07
C ILE A 172 -12.05 0.53 -3.95
N ASP A 173 -12.32 0.76 -5.23
CA ASP A 173 -12.08 -0.24 -6.28
C ASP A 173 -10.58 -0.29 -6.59
N GLN A 174 -10.12 -1.36 -7.28
CA GLN A 174 -8.73 -1.41 -7.72
C GLN A 174 -8.46 -0.25 -8.68
N LYS A 175 -7.34 0.46 -8.48
CA LYS A 175 -6.92 1.58 -9.34
C LYS A 175 -5.49 1.36 -9.82
N VAL A 176 -5.24 1.75 -11.07
CA VAL A 176 -3.93 1.69 -11.70
C VAL A 176 -3.53 3.10 -12.10
N TYR A 177 -2.39 3.54 -11.62
CA TYR A 177 -1.72 4.75 -12.05
C TYR A 177 -0.50 4.37 -12.89
N GLN A 178 -0.32 5.04 -14.03
CA GLN A 178 0.86 4.86 -14.87
C GLN A 178 1.39 6.22 -15.30
N ALA A 179 2.70 6.39 -15.13
CA ALA A 179 3.45 7.56 -15.57
C ALA A 179 4.57 7.12 -16.50
N GLU A 180 4.81 7.89 -17.55
CA GLU A 180 5.89 7.70 -18.52
C GLU A 180 6.57 9.05 -18.78
N LEU A 181 7.77 9.03 -19.36
CA LEU A 181 8.46 10.27 -19.73
C LEU A 181 7.60 11.13 -20.66
N GLY A 182 7.37 12.38 -20.26
CA GLY A 182 6.54 13.35 -20.97
C GLY A 182 5.04 13.20 -20.70
N ASN A 183 4.62 12.21 -19.91
CA ASN A 183 3.23 11.96 -19.58
C ASN A 183 3.07 11.63 -18.09
N LEU A 184 2.81 12.66 -17.30
CA LEU A 184 2.55 12.57 -15.87
C LEU A 184 1.09 12.94 -15.57
N PRO A 185 0.13 12.02 -15.75
CA PRO A 185 -1.29 12.35 -15.67
C PRO A 185 -1.73 12.65 -14.24
N ALA A 186 -2.72 13.52 -14.09
CA ALA A 186 -3.45 13.76 -12.85
C ALA A 186 -4.66 12.84 -12.68
N ALA A 187 -4.62 11.64 -13.27
CA ALA A 187 -5.70 10.67 -13.30
C ALA A 187 -5.16 9.23 -13.30
N PHE A 188 -5.99 8.30 -12.85
CA PHE A 188 -5.80 6.86 -13.02
C PHE A 188 -6.02 6.47 -14.48
N GLN A 189 -5.64 5.25 -14.84
CA GLN A 189 -5.74 4.72 -16.20
C GLN A 189 -7.18 4.72 -16.75
N ASP A 190 -8.18 4.65 -15.87
CA ASP A 190 -9.61 4.73 -16.22
C ASP A 190 -10.12 6.18 -16.34
N GLY A 191 -9.24 7.18 -16.27
CA GLY A 191 -9.56 8.61 -16.35
C GLY A 191 -10.11 9.21 -15.06
N SER A 192 -10.31 8.41 -14.00
CA SER A 192 -10.77 8.94 -12.71
C SER A 192 -9.64 9.57 -11.91
N ALA A 193 -9.95 10.54 -11.05
CA ALA A 193 -9.00 11.10 -10.08
C ALA A 193 -9.18 10.54 -8.67
N THR A 194 -10.15 9.64 -8.46
CA THR A 194 -10.51 9.09 -7.15
C THR A 194 -10.62 7.57 -7.14
N GLY A 195 -10.72 6.97 -5.94
CA GLY A 195 -10.80 5.52 -5.71
C GLY A 195 -12.07 4.80 -6.17
N GLY A 196 -12.96 5.47 -6.91
CA GLY A 196 -14.21 4.89 -7.42
C GLY A 196 -15.46 5.51 -6.79
N THR A 197 -16.61 4.85 -7.00
CA THR A 197 -17.94 5.35 -6.60
C THR A 197 -18.38 4.87 -5.21
N ARG A 198 -17.55 4.07 -4.54
CA ARG A 198 -17.80 3.58 -3.18
C ARG A 198 -17.87 4.75 -2.19
N PRO A 199 -18.54 4.60 -1.04
CA PRO A 199 -18.61 5.66 -0.02
C PRO A 199 -17.24 6.16 0.45
N GLY A 200 -16.22 5.30 0.48
CA GLY A 200 -14.84 5.69 0.77
C GLY A 200 -14.00 6.05 -0.46
N GLY A 201 -14.59 6.20 -1.66
CA GLY A 201 -13.84 6.42 -2.90
C GLY A 201 -12.99 7.70 -2.87
N SER A 202 -13.41 8.72 -2.12
CA SER A 202 -12.65 9.95 -1.91
C SER A 202 -11.40 9.79 -1.04
N SER A 203 -11.21 8.62 -0.40
CA SER A 203 -10.03 8.33 0.42
C SER A 203 -8.77 8.06 -0.40
N LEU A 204 -8.92 7.83 -1.71
CA LEU A 204 -7.84 7.78 -2.69
C LEU A 204 -8.03 8.93 -3.68
N LEU A 205 -7.03 9.80 -3.82
CA LEU A 205 -7.10 11.00 -4.65
C LEU A 205 -5.76 11.27 -5.34
N ILE A 206 -5.80 11.70 -6.60
CA ILE A 206 -4.64 12.24 -7.31
C ILE A 206 -4.71 13.77 -7.32
N ARG A 207 -3.58 14.42 -7.05
CA ARG A 207 -3.41 15.88 -7.09
C ARG A 207 -2.21 16.23 -7.94
N GLU A 208 -2.42 17.09 -8.92
CA GLU A 208 -1.33 17.71 -9.66
C GLU A 208 -0.79 18.89 -8.85
N GLN A 209 0.47 18.79 -8.43
CA GLN A 209 1.15 19.84 -7.66
C GLN A 209 1.87 20.83 -8.58
N VAL A 210 2.51 20.30 -9.63
CA VAL A 210 3.13 21.08 -10.69
C VAL A 210 2.73 20.47 -12.03
N PRO A 211 2.09 21.23 -12.93
CA PRO A 211 1.58 20.72 -14.20
C PRO A 211 2.61 19.91 -14.99
N GLY A 212 2.30 18.64 -15.26
CA GLY A 212 3.17 17.72 -16.02
C GLY A 212 4.53 17.38 -15.39
N GLN A 213 4.80 17.80 -14.15
CA GLN A 213 6.11 17.61 -13.50
C GLN A 213 6.02 16.97 -12.12
N HIS A 214 4.94 17.17 -11.37
CA HIS A 214 4.79 16.63 -10.02
C HIS A 214 3.34 16.31 -9.71
N VAL A 215 3.09 15.03 -9.45
CA VAL A 215 1.78 14.50 -9.04
C VAL A 215 1.92 13.82 -7.69
N GLU A 216 0.92 14.03 -6.83
CA GLU A 216 0.78 13.34 -5.57
C GLU A 216 -0.47 12.47 -5.56
N ILE A 217 -0.33 11.25 -5.06
CA ILE A 217 -1.41 10.30 -4.89
C ILE A 217 -1.60 10.05 -3.40
N CYS A 218 -2.70 10.54 -2.85
CA CYS A 218 -3.05 10.44 -1.44
C CYS A 218 -4.00 9.26 -1.23
N ALA A 219 -3.53 8.20 -0.58
CA ALA A 219 -4.29 7.01 -0.19
C ALA A 219 -4.53 7.01 1.33
N SER A 220 -5.41 7.91 1.76
CA SER A 220 -5.73 8.12 3.19
C SER A 220 -6.34 6.91 3.89
N TYR A 221 -6.97 5.98 3.15
CA TYR A 221 -7.52 4.73 3.71
C TYR A 221 -6.46 3.74 4.20
N ILE A 222 -5.21 3.90 3.75
CA ILE A 222 -4.04 3.09 4.17
C ILE A 222 -2.90 3.99 4.66
N GLY A 223 -3.18 5.25 5.00
CA GLY A 223 -2.16 6.17 5.51
C GLY A 223 -0.94 6.28 4.60
N THR A 224 -1.15 6.39 3.29
CA THR A 224 -0.06 6.38 2.31
C THR A 224 -0.14 7.61 1.40
N THR A 225 1.00 8.20 1.08
CA THR A 225 1.12 9.28 0.09
C THR A 225 2.30 8.97 -0.81
N ILE A 226 2.07 9.03 -2.12
CA ILE A 226 3.10 8.82 -3.14
C ILE A 226 3.30 10.13 -3.91
N ALA A 227 4.55 10.54 -4.10
CA ALA A 227 4.91 11.59 -5.03
C ALA A 227 5.60 10.97 -6.25
N VAL A 228 5.17 11.39 -7.44
CA VAL A 228 5.82 11.06 -8.70
C VAL A 228 6.26 12.37 -9.34
N ARG A 229 7.53 12.46 -9.69
CA ARG A 229 8.12 13.65 -10.32
C ARG A 229 8.77 13.29 -11.64
N GLN A 230 8.77 14.23 -12.58
CA GLN A 230 9.61 14.16 -13.77
C GLN A 230 10.66 15.27 -13.70
N ALA A 231 11.94 14.88 -13.80
CA ALA A 231 13.07 15.79 -13.88
C ALA A 231 13.89 15.42 -15.13
N GLY A 232 13.88 16.29 -16.14
CA GLY A 232 14.53 15.99 -17.41
C GLY A 232 13.98 14.70 -18.04
N ARG A 233 14.86 13.73 -18.26
CA ARG A 233 14.54 12.43 -18.90
C ARG A 233 14.39 11.27 -17.91
N GLN A 234 14.02 11.56 -16.67
CA GLN A 234 13.78 10.55 -15.66
C GLN A 234 12.52 10.83 -14.84
N LEU A 235 11.93 9.75 -14.33
CA LEU A 235 10.89 9.77 -13.30
C LEU A 235 11.53 9.49 -11.94
N SER A 236 11.03 10.15 -10.91
CA SER A 236 11.34 9.86 -9.51
C SER A 236 10.08 9.45 -8.77
N PHE A 237 10.24 8.53 -7.84
CA PHE A 237 9.21 8.00 -6.96
C PHE A 237 9.60 8.25 -5.51
N ALA A 238 8.64 8.73 -4.71
CA ALA A 238 8.77 8.84 -3.27
C ALA A 238 7.47 8.38 -2.62
N ILE A 239 7.57 7.64 -1.51
CA ILE A 239 6.41 7.16 -0.76
C ILE A 239 6.59 7.44 0.73
N ARG A 240 5.55 7.97 1.37
CA ARG A 240 5.30 7.90 2.81
C ARG A 240 4.24 6.85 3.04
N ALA A 241 4.56 5.78 3.76
CA ALA A 241 3.61 4.73 4.09
C ALA A 241 3.51 4.57 5.62
N ALA A 242 2.31 4.29 6.11
CA ALA A 242 2.14 3.86 7.49
C ALA A 242 2.95 2.59 7.74
N GLN A 243 3.55 2.46 8.92
CA GLN A 243 4.42 1.33 9.24
C GLN A 243 3.73 -0.03 9.03
N GLU A 244 2.49 -0.20 9.49
CA GLU A 244 1.74 -1.46 9.32
C GLU A 244 1.37 -1.78 7.86
N VAL A 245 1.46 -0.78 6.96
CA VAL A 245 1.23 -0.96 5.53
C VAL A 245 2.54 -1.29 4.82
N ALA A 246 3.64 -0.61 5.17
CA ALA A 246 4.97 -0.90 4.63
C ALA A 246 5.44 -2.33 4.95
N GLU A 247 5.05 -2.86 6.11
CA GLU A 247 5.47 -4.18 6.62
C GLU A 247 4.48 -5.32 6.33
N ALA A 248 3.34 -5.05 5.67
CA ALA A 248 2.30 -6.04 5.39
C ALA A 248 2.54 -6.82 4.10
N PHE A 249 3.57 -7.66 4.09
CA PHE A 249 3.88 -8.55 2.96
C PHE A 249 4.24 -9.96 3.44
N GLY A 250 3.92 -10.95 2.60
CA GLY A 250 4.21 -12.36 2.86
C GLY A 250 5.62 -12.78 2.42
N PRO A 251 6.05 -14.02 2.77
CA PRO A 251 7.37 -14.54 2.41
C PRO A 251 7.58 -14.71 0.90
N GLU A 252 6.51 -14.86 0.12
CA GLU A 252 6.53 -14.96 -1.35
C GLU A 252 6.89 -13.62 -2.03
N GLN A 253 6.87 -12.50 -1.29
CA GLN A 253 7.12 -11.14 -1.78
C GLN A 253 8.52 -10.66 -1.35
N ASP A 254 9.53 -11.50 -1.56
CA ASP A 254 10.90 -11.30 -1.05
C ASP A 254 11.72 -10.25 -1.82
N LEU A 255 11.37 -9.96 -3.08
CA LEU A 255 12.01 -8.95 -3.90
C LEU A 255 11.22 -7.63 -3.89
N GLN A 256 11.63 -6.69 -3.04
CA GLN A 256 11.07 -5.34 -2.98
C GLN A 256 12.17 -4.31 -2.69
N LEU A 257 12.43 -3.40 -3.64
CA LEU A 257 13.55 -2.45 -3.52
C LEU A 257 13.37 -1.49 -2.33
N CYS A 258 12.14 -1.09 -1.98
CA CYS A 258 11.89 -0.24 -0.81
C CYS A 258 12.16 -0.93 0.53
N VAL A 259 12.15 -2.27 0.57
CA VAL A 259 12.35 -3.04 1.81
C VAL A 259 13.79 -3.47 1.93
N GLY A 260 14.27 -4.30 0.98
CA GLY A 260 15.60 -4.93 1.02
C GLY A 260 16.67 -4.19 0.21
N GLY A 261 16.28 -3.13 -0.50
CA GLY A 261 17.17 -2.45 -1.43
C GLY A 261 17.52 -3.31 -2.64
N CYS A 262 18.59 -2.96 -3.33
CA CYS A 262 18.97 -3.63 -4.56
C CYS A 262 19.70 -4.95 -4.29
N PRO A 263 19.42 -6.02 -5.07
CA PRO A 263 20.18 -7.26 -5.01
C PRO A 263 21.67 -7.00 -5.23
N ARG A 264 22.55 -7.78 -4.59
CA ARG A 264 24.01 -7.55 -4.61
C ARG A 264 24.58 -7.41 -6.04
N GLY A 265 24.13 -8.23 -6.99
CA GLY A 265 24.56 -8.18 -8.39
C GLY A 265 24.04 -6.97 -9.19
N GLN A 266 23.14 -6.16 -8.63
CA GLN A 266 22.62 -4.94 -9.22
C GLN A 266 23.15 -3.67 -8.53
N ARG A 267 23.93 -3.80 -7.46
CA ARG A 267 24.51 -2.65 -6.75
C ARG A 267 25.69 -2.09 -7.54
N LEU A 268 25.70 -0.77 -7.72
CA LEU A 268 26.81 -0.04 -8.32
C LEU A 268 27.67 0.58 -7.21
N SER A 269 28.98 0.44 -7.33
CA SER A 269 29.93 1.11 -6.46
C SER A 269 30.00 2.60 -6.82
N ARG A 270 29.76 3.47 -5.83
CA ARG A 270 30.03 4.91 -5.95
C ARG A 270 31.52 5.24 -6.01
N GLY A 271 32.37 4.31 -5.57
CA GLY A 271 33.82 4.44 -5.57
C GLY A 271 34.42 4.28 -6.97
N GLN A 272 34.91 5.40 -7.50
CA GLN A 272 35.90 5.54 -8.57
C GLN A 272 35.67 4.75 -9.87
N ARG A 273 35.17 5.44 -10.90
CA ARG A 273 35.43 5.06 -12.29
C ARG A 273 35.89 6.27 -13.10
N GLY A 274 37.21 6.39 -13.26
CA GLY A 274 37.91 6.84 -14.48
C GLY A 274 37.55 8.15 -15.19
N HIS A 275 36.62 8.97 -14.69
CA HIS A 275 36.21 10.21 -15.35
C HIS A 275 37.06 11.37 -14.81
N GLY A 276 37.64 12.16 -15.72
CA GLY A 276 38.70 13.12 -15.41
C GLY A 276 38.32 14.11 -14.29
N ARG A 277 39.32 14.48 -13.46
CA ARG A 277 39.16 15.31 -12.25
C ARG A 277 38.29 16.57 -12.44
N ARG A 278 38.36 17.19 -13.62
CA ARG A 278 37.57 18.38 -13.97
C ARG A 278 36.06 18.14 -14.08
N LEU A 279 35.63 16.95 -14.53
CA LEU A 279 34.20 16.61 -14.61
C LEU A 279 33.60 16.40 -13.21
N ALA A 280 34.39 15.84 -12.29
CA ALA A 280 34.00 15.69 -10.89
C ALA A 280 33.85 17.06 -10.20
N GLU A 281 34.84 17.94 -10.36
CA GLU A 281 34.81 19.31 -9.79
C GLU A 281 33.59 20.11 -10.29
N ALA A 282 33.25 20.00 -11.58
CA ALA A 282 32.07 20.68 -12.14
C ALA A 282 30.74 20.09 -11.64
N ALA A 283 30.64 18.76 -11.53
CA ALA A 283 29.45 18.09 -10.98
C ALA A 283 29.23 18.44 -9.51
N GLU A 284 30.29 18.48 -8.70
CA GLU A 284 30.24 18.90 -7.30
C GLU A 284 29.77 20.35 -7.16
N ALA A 285 30.28 21.27 -7.98
CA ALA A 285 29.86 22.66 -7.97
C ALA A 285 28.36 22.80 -8.26
N LEU A 286 27.86 22.14 -9.32
CA LEU A 286 26.44 22.13 -9.66
C LEU A 286 25.59 21.55 -8.52
N CYS A 287 25.98 20.41 -7.96
CA CYS A 287 25.21 19.76 -6.90
C CYS A 287 25.19 20.58 -5.60
N ARG A 288 26.24 21.37 -5.33
CA ARG A 288 26.33 22.25 -4.17
C ARG A 288 25.40 23.46 -4.28
N GLU A 289 25.12 23.93 -5.50
CA GLU A 289 24.10 24.95 -5.74
C GLU A 289 22.67 24.41 -5.55
N MET A 290 22.47 23.11 -5.80
CA MET A 290 21.17 22.47 -5.81
C MET A 290 20.74 21.87 -4.47
N LEU A 291 21.70 21.48 -3.64
CA LEU A 291 21.48 20.76 -2.38
C LEU A 291 22.13 21.49 -1.20
N PRO A 292 21.49 21.51 -0.03
CA PRO A 292 21.92 22.35 1.09
C PRO A 292 23.14 21.82 1.85
N VAL A 293 23.44 20.51 1.73
CA VAL A 293 24.50 19.82 2.47
C VAL A 293 25.11 18.71 1.63
N GLU A 294 26.33 18.31 1.93
CA GLU A 294 27.07 17.23 1.24
C GLU A 294 26.74 15.83 1.84
N ASP A 295 25.43 15.51 1.89
CA ASP A 295 24.92 14.23 2.39
C ASP A 295 24.80 13.16 1.27
N LEU A 296 24.14 12.04 1.57
CA LEU A 296 23.92 11.01 0.56
C LEU A 296 23.11 11.46 -0.67
N TYR A 297 22.22 12.46 -0.58
CA TYR A 297 21.53 13.02 -1.75
C TYR A 297 22.50 13.83 -2.63
N PHE A 298 23.42 14.56 -2.00
CA PHE A 298 24.50 15.25 -2.73
C PHE A 298 25.41 14.25 -3.45
N GLN A 299 25.80 13.17 -2.79
CA GLN A 299 26.61 12.13 -3.43
C GLN A 299 25.87 11.44 -4.60
N CYS A 300 24.56 11.23 -4.48
CA CYS A 300 23.71 10.78 -5.60
C CYS A 300 23.81 11.75 -6.78
N CYS A 301 23.57 13.04 -6.52
CA CYS A 301 23.63 14.09 -7.54
C CYS A 301 24.97 14.11 -8.27
N VAL A 302 26.08 14.09 -7.52
CA VAL A 302 27.42 14.13 -8.12
C VAL A 302 27.66 12.89 -8.98
N PHE A 303 27.30 11.71 -8.49
CA PHE A 303 27.41 10.46 -9.23
C PHE A 303 26.61 10.49 -10.54
N ASP A 304 25.36 10.92 -10.48
CA ASP A 304 24.45 10.99 -11.62
C ASP A 304 24.96 11.97 -12.69
N VAL A 305 25.29 13.20 -12.30
CA VAL A 305 25.77 14.24 -13.21
C VAL A 305 27.10 13.84 -13.83
N GLN A 306 28.01 13.27 -13.04
CA GLN A 306 29.32 12.83 -13.53
C GLN A 306 29.21 11.64 -14.50
N THR A 307 28.31 10.69 -14.23
CA THR A 307 28.19 9.45 -15.01
C THR A 307 27.38 9.65 -16.29
N SER A 308 26.34 10.48 -16.24
CA SER A 308 25.47 10.73 -17.39
C SER A 308 25.88 11.95 -18.24
N GLY A 309 26.55 12.93 -17.63
CA GLY A 309 26.74 14.26 -18.21
C GLY A 309 25.46 15.11 -18.25
N ASP A 310 24.36 14.66 -17.64
CA ASP A 310 23.07 15.33 -17.65
C ASP A 310 22.84 16.13 -16.35
N ALA A 311 22.95 17.46 -16.46
CA ALA A 311 22.72 18.38 -15.35
C ALA A 311 21.29 18.32 -14.79
N SER A 312 20.31 17.84 -15.57
CA SER A 312 18.93 17.71 -15.10
C SER A 312 18.75 16.66 -14.00
N LEU A 313 19.69 15.70 -13.85
CA LEU A 313 19.64 14.73 -12.76
C LEU A 313 19.88 15.39 -11.39
N ALA A 314 20.53 16.56 -11.33
CA ALA A 314 20.62 17.35 -10.10
C ALA A 314 19.24 17.79 -9.59
N LEU A 315 18.27 18.04 -10.49
CA LEU A 315 16.89 18.35 -10.12
C LEU A 315 16.18 17.16 -9.48
N ALA A 316 16.50 15.93 -9.88
CA ALA A 316 15.92 14.73 -9.28
C ALA A 316 16.40 14.51 -7.86
N ALA A 317 17.70 14.70 -7.59
CA ALA A 317 18.23 14.65 -6.24
C ALA A 317 17.61 15.73 -5.33
N ARG A 318 17.44 16.96 -5.85
CA ARG A 318 16.73 18.03 -5.13
C ARG A 318 15.27 17.67 -4.86
N GLY A 319 14.54 17.17 -5.85
CA GLY A 319 13.16 16.72 -5.71
C GLY A 319 13.01 15.59 -4.68
N ALA A 320 13.92 14.62 -4.69
CA ALA A 320 13.95 13.53 -3.72
C ALA A 320 14.20 14.03 -2.29
N LEU A 321 15.08 15.03 -2.10
CA LEU A 321 15.30 15.66 -0.80
C LEU A 321 14.06 16.45 -0.32
N GLU A 322 13.39 17.16 -1.22
CA GLU A 322 12.13 17.86 -0.92
C GLU A 322 11.03 16.89 -0.48
N ASP A 323 10.90 15.76 -1.17
CA ASP A 323 9.92 14.73 -0.83
C ASP A 323 10.27 14.08 0.51
N ALA A 324 11.54 13.73 0.74
CA ALA A 324 12.00 13.18 2.01
C ALA A 324 11.75 14.14 3.18
N ARG A 325 11.95 15.46 2.99
CA ARG A 325 11.65 16.48 4.02
C ARG A 325 10.18 16.48 4.42
N ARG A 326 9.27 16.19 3.49
CA ARG A 326 7.82 16.15 3.73
C ARG A 326 7.35 14.79 4.25
N PHE A 327 8.03 13.72 3.88
CA PHE A 327 7.58 12.34 4.11
C PHE A 327 8.23 11.69 5.35
N LEU A 328 9.41 12.14 5.77
CA LEU A 328 10.06 11.64 6.97
C LEU A 328 9.40 12.21 8.23
N PRO A 329 9.20 11.37 9.27
CA PRO A 329 8.62 11.82 10.54
C PRO A 329 9.58 12.68 11.38
N SER A 330 10.89 12.65 11.08
CA SER A 330 11.92 13.35 11.85
C SER A 330 12.99 13.93 10.95
N ALA A 331 13.27 15.22 11.12
CA ALA A 331 14.34 15.92 10.40
C ALA A 331 15.74 15.33 10.66
N ARG A 332 15.94 14.63 11.79
CA ARG A 332 17.22 13.97 12.10
C ARG A 332 17.55 12.83 11.14
N ARG A 333 16.54 12.24 10.50
CA ARG A 333 16.70 11.16 9.52
C ARG A 333 16.80 11.69 8.08
N LEU A 334 16.65 13.01 7.88
CA LEU A 334 16.64 13.60 6.54
C LEU A 334 18.01 13.44 5.88
N HIS A 335 19.03 13.99 6.53
CA HIS A 335 20.41 13.96 6.05
C HIS A 335 21.13 12.75 6.61
N LEU A 336 21.70 11.94 5.72
CA LEU A 336 22.53 10.80 6.07
C LEU A 336 23.93 11.06 5.56
N PHE A 337 24.93 10.86 6.42
CA PHE A 337 26.33 11.06 6.11
C PHE A 337 27.05 9.71 6.16
N GLN A 338 28.03 9.51 5.29
CA GLN A 338 28.91 8.33 5.28
C GLN A 338 30.22 8.62 5.99
#